data_AF-A0A537SH10-F1
#
_entry.id   AF-A0A537SH10-F1
#
_cell.length_a   1.000
_cell.length_b   1.000
_cell.length_c   1.000
_cell.angle_alpha   90.00
_cell.angle_beta   90.00
_cell.angle_gamma   90.00
#
_symmetry.space_group_name_H-M   'P 1'
#
loop_
_entity.id
_entity.type
_entity.pdbx_description
1 polymer ?
#
loop_
_entity_poly.entity_id
_entity_poly.type
_entity_poly.pdbx_seq_one_letter_code
_entity_poly.pdbx_strand_id
1 'polypeptide(L)'
;MTLDLRGHFSEFRAAQPGRIHLAAHSHHFWPDAACAAHRRALSDAARLADNKWETVFGDLIPRVQRGIAARLALPDPTTIAFAPNTHDFVRRLLSALPAGMRPRILTSDSE
;
A
#
# COMPACT_ATOMS: atom_id res chain seq x y z
N MET A 1 4.36 28.44 0.98
CA MET A 1 4.55 27.75 -0.32
C MET A 1 3.38 26.79 -0.50
N THR A 2 2.66 26.88 -1.61
CA THR A 2 1.61 25.91 -1.93
C THR A 2 2.25 24.62 -2.42
N LEU A 3 1.83 23.48 -1.88
CA LEU A 3 2.27 22.17 -2.33
C LEU A 3 1.69 21.89 -3.72
N ASP A 4 2.52 21.93 -4.78
CA ASP A 4 2.13 21.54 -6.13
C ASP A 4 2.62 20.12 -6.45
N LEU A 5 1.70 19.16 -6.46
CA LEU A 5 2.02 17.76 -6.76
C LEU A 5 1.64 17.34 -8.19
N ARG A 6 1.08 18.23 -9.01
CA ARG A 6 0.52 17.86 -10.32
C ARG A 6 1.54 17.24 -11.28
N GLY A 7 2.81 17.62 -11.13
CA GLY A 7 3.93 17.08 -11.89
C GLY A 7 4.27 15.62 -11.54
N HIS A 8 3.86 15.12 -10.38
CA HIS A 8 4.12 13.75 -9.95
C HIS A 8 3.09 12.72 -10.43
N PHE A 9 2.08 13.15 -11.20
CA PHE A 9 1.03 12.29 -11.76
C PHE A 9 0.98 12.45 -13.29
N SER A 10 2.14 12.68 -13.91
CA SER A 10 2.23 13.04 -15.32
C SER A 10 1.72 11.92 -16.24
N GLU A 11 1.99 10.65 -15.93
CA GLU A 11 1.58 9.51 -16.75
C GLU A 11 0.06 9.42 -16.89
N PHE A 12 -0.66 9.46 -15.77
CA PHE A 12 -2.13 9.39 -15.76
C PHE A 12 -2.77 10.64 -16.36
N ARG A 13 -2.19 11.83 -16.13
CA ARG A 13 -2.68 13.07 -16.73
C ARG A 13 -2.48 13.10 -18.24
N ALA A 14 -1.35 12.58 -18.72
CA ALA A 14 -1.05 12.50 -20.15
C ALA A 14 -1.95 11.47 -20.87
N ALA A 15 -2.38 10.41 -20.17
CA ALA A 15 -3.27 9.42 -20.74
C ALA A 15 -4.65 10.01 -21.11
N GLN A 16 -5.13 11.02 -20.38
CA GLN A 16 -6.41 11.70 -20.66
C GLN A 16 -6.33 13.21 -20.35
N PRO A 17 -5.67 14.01 -21.21
CA PRO A 17 -5.30 15.40 -20.89
C PRO A 17 -6.50 16.35 -20.71
N GLY A 18 -7.65 16.04 -21.32
CA GLY A 18 -8.88 16.81 -21.18
C GLY A 18 -9.76 16.37 -19.99
N ARG A 19 -9.41 15.29 -19.28
CA ARG A 19 -10.24 14.79 -18.17
C ARG A 19 -9.93 15.56 -16.89
N ILE A 20 -10.95 16.22 -16.35
CA ILE A 20 -10.95 16.68 -14.96
C ILE A 20 -11.30 15.49 -14.07
N HIS A 21 -10.34 15.03 -13.27
CA HIS A 21 -10.51 13.83 -12.44
C HIS A 21 -10.86 14.21 -11.00
N LEU A 22 -12.11 13.94 -10.59
CA LEU A 22 -12.67 14.27 -9.27
C LEU A 22 -13.09 13.02 -8.49
N ALA A 23 -12.31 11.93 -8.57
CA ALA A 23 -12.60 10.65 -7.91
C ALA A 23 -11.45 10.18 -7.00
N ALA A 24 -10.87 11.10 -6.22
CA ALA A 24 -9.70 10.84 -5.38
C ALA A 24 -9.93 9.81 -4.27
N HIS A 25 -11.18 9.55 -3.88
CA HIS A 25 -11.50 8.61 -2.80
C HIS A 25 -11.43 7.13 -3.23
N SER A 26 -11.54 6.82 -4.53
CA SER A 26 -11.68 5.44 -5.02
C SER A 26 -10.78 5.12 -6.21
N HIS A 27 -10.65 6.06 -7.14
CA HIS A 27 -10.00 5.83 -8.44
C HIS A 27 -8.94 6.89 -8.74
N HIS A 28 -8.24 7.36 -7.69
CA HIS A 28 -7.22 8.38 -7.85
C HIS A 28 -6.12 7.93 -8.80
N PHE A 29 -5.49 8.92 -9.45
CA PHE A 29 -4.34 8.69 -10.29
C PHE A 29 -3.18 8.12 -9.46
N TRP A 30 -2.43 7.21 -10.07
CA TRP A 30 -1.21 6.71 -9.46
C TRP A 30 -0.09 7.72 -9.72
N PRO A 31 0.75 8.04 -8.71
CA PRO A 31 1.90 8.88 -8.93
C PRO A 31 2.92 8.14 -9.81
N ASP A 32 3.70 8.90 -10.59
CA ASP A 32 4.68 8.38 -11.53
C ASP A 32 5.69 7.43 -10.86
N ALA A 33 6.03 7.71 -9.59
CA ALA A 33 6.87 6.84 -8.79
C ALA A 33 6.27 5.43 -8.57
N ALA A 34 4.95 5.33 -8.39
CA ALA A 34 4.26 4.06 -8.23
C ALA A 34 4.15 3.31 -9.57
N CYS A 35 3.90 4.02 -10.67
CA CYS A 35 3.93 3.44 -12.02
C CYS A 35 5.31 2.83 -12.34
N ALA A 36 6.38 3.58 -12.06
CA ALA A 36 7.75 3.11 -12.22
C ALA A 36 8.06 1.89 -11.32
N ALA A 37 7.60 1.92 -10.06
CA ALA A 37 7.77 0.81 -9.14
C ALA A 37 7.04 -0.46 -9.60
N HIS A 38 5.84 -0.36 -10.16
CA HIS A 38 5.10 -1.50 -10.72
C HIS A 38 5.85 -2.17 -11.87
N ARG A 39 6.36 -1.37 -12.81
CA ARG A 39 7.19 -1.88 -13.92
C ARG A 39 8.45 -2.56 -13.39
N ARG A 40 9.14 -1.94 -12.42
CA ARG A 40 10.33 -2.49 -11.78
C ARG A 40 10.03 -3.80 -11.05
N ALA A 41 8.91 -3.90 -10.35
CA ALA A 41 8.51 -5.11 -9.65
C ALA A 41 8.31 -6.29 -10.62
N LEU A 42 7.68 -6.04 -11.77
CA LEU A 42 7.55 -7.06 -12.82
C LEU A 42 8.91 -7.48 -13.38
N SER A 43 9.77 -6.52 -13.72
CA SER A 43 11.12 -6.80 -14.22
C SER A 43 11.98 -7.57 -13.20
N ASP A 44 11.92 -7.21 -11.92
CA ASP A 44 12.64 -7.91 -10.85
C ASP A 44 12.08 -9.33 -10.66
N ALA A 45 10.77 -9.51 -10.73
CA ALA A 45 10.15 -10.83 -10.64
C ALA A 45 10.57 -11.75 -11.81
N ALA A 46 10.63 -11.22 -13.02
CA ALA A 46 11.09 -11.96 -14.20
C ALA A 46 12.58 -12.31 -14.12
N ARG A 47 13.42 -11.37 -13.65
CA ARG A 47 14.87 -11.54 -13.55
C ARG A 47 15.30 -12.48 -12.43
N LEU A 48 14.65 -12.39 -11.27
CA LEU A 48 15.06 -13.11 -10.06
C LEU A 48 14.28 -14.41 -9.83
N ALA A 49 13.12 -14.59 -10.48
CA ALA A 49 12.23 -15.72 -10.27
C ALA A 49 11.98 -15.97 -8.77
N ASP A 50 12.44 -17.09 -8.22
CA ASP A 50 12.24 -17.44 -6.81
C ASP A 50 13.17 -16.67 -5.85
N ASN A 51 14.34 -16.25 -6.32
CA ASN A 51 15.31 -15.48 -5.52
C ASN A 51 14.82 -14.06 -5.21
N LYS A 52 13.72 -13.60 -5.81
CA LYS A 52 13.12 -12.29 -5.53
C LYS A 52 12.75 -12.11 -4.07
N TRP A 53 12.43 -13.20 -3.37
CA TRP A 53 11.97 -13.16 -2.00
C TRP A 53 13.04 -12.71 -1.02
N GLU A 54 14.32 -12.98 -1.30
CA GLU A 54 15.44 -12.45 -0.52
C GLU A 54 15.44 -10.92 -0.54
N THR A 55 15.27 -10.31 -1.72
CA THR A 55 15.15 -8.86 -1.86
C THR A 55 13.87 -8.32 -1.21
N VAL A 56 12.73 -9.01 -1.39
CA VAL A 56 11.44 -8.55 -0.84
C VAL A 56 11.46 -8.54 0.68
N PHE A 57 11.82 -9.65 1.32
CA PHE A 57 11.78 -9.78 2.77
C PHE A 57 13.01 -9.21 3.48
N GLY A 58 14.20 -9.29 2.85
CA GLY A 58 15.44 -8.79 3.42
C GLY A 58 15.58 -7.27 3.34
N ASP A 59 15.18 -6.67 2.20
CA ASP A 59 15.46 -5.25 1.94
C ASP A 59 14.19 -4.40 1.83
N LEU A 60 13.25 -4.80 0.98
CA LEU A 60 12.11 -3.94 0.61
C LEU A 60 11.14 -3.76 1.78
N ILE A 61 10.69 -4.86 2.40
CA ILE A 61 9.73 -4.81 3.51
C ILE A 61 10.29 -3.99 4.68
N PRO A 62 11.50 -4.26 5.21
CA PRO A 62 12.04 -3.47 6.32
C PRO A 62 12.18 -1.98 5.99
N ARG A 63 12.57 -1.65 4.75
CA ARG A 63 12.70 -0.26 4.31
C ARG A 63 11.34 0.44 4.25
N VAL A 64 10.31 -0.23 3.73
CA VAL A 64 8.95 0.33 3.66
C VAL A 64 8.36 0.49 5.06
N GLN A 65 8.52 -0.50 5.95
CA GLN A 65 8.11 -0.40 7.35
C GLN A 65 8.71 0.83 8.04
N ARG A 66 10.03 1.04 7.91
CA ARG A 66 10.69 2.24 8.46
C ARG A 66 10.12 3.54 7.91
N GLY A 67 9.88 3.60 6.59
CA GLY A 67 9.30 4.79 5.96
C GLY A 67 7.89 5.10 6.46
N ILE A 68 7.02 4.08 6.56
CA ILE A 68 5.66 4.22 7.07
C ILE A 68 5.69 4.61 8.56
N ALA A 69 6.50 3.92 9.38
CA ALA A 69 6.62 4.20 10.80
C ALA A 69 7.08 5.64 11.07
N ALA A 70 8.06 6.13 10.32
CA ALA A 70 8.51 7.51 10.43
C ALA A 70 7.40 8.51 10.04
N ARG A 71 6.63 8.21 8.99
CA ARG A 71 5.52 9.07 8.52
C ARG A 71 4.37 9.14 9.53
N LEU A 72 4.10 8.03 10.21
CA LEU A 72 3.02 7.87 11.19
C LEU A 72 3.49 8.09 12.64
N ALA A 73 4.77 8.42 12.86
CA ALA A 73 5.41 8.53 14.17
C ALA A 73 5.20 7.29 15.07
N LEU A 74 5.27 6.08 14.49
CA LEU A 74 5.17 4.84 15.25
C LEU A 74 6.49 4.56 15.99
N PRO A 75 6.44 4.02 17.22
CA PRO A 75 7.63 3.77 18.02
C PRO A 75 8.50 2.62 17.49
N ASP A 76 7.90 1.69 16.72
CA ASP A 76 8.59 0.52 16.20
C ASP A 76 8.06 0.14 14.80
N PRO A 77 8.90 0.14 13.74
CA PRO A 77 8.49 -0.27 12.40
C PRO A 77 8.06 -1.74 12.28
N THR A 78 8.50 -2.61 13.19
CA THR A 78 8.13 -4.04 13.15
C THR A 78 6.65 -4.29 13.50
N THR A 79 5.96 -3.27 14.04
CA THR A 79 4.52 -3.32 14.31
C THR A 79 3.64 -3.23 13.05
N ILE A 80 4.23 -2.94 11.88
CA ILE A 80 3.51 -2.81 10.61
C ILE A 80 3.45 -4.16 9.91
N ALA A 81 2.23 -4.66 9.65
CA ALA A 81 1.99 -5.83 8.82
C ALA A 81 1.51 -5.43 7.41
N PHE A 82 1.79 -6.27 6.41
CA PHE A 82 1.30 -6.10 5.04
C PHE A 82 0.26 -7.18 4.71
N ALA A 83 -0.77 -6.77 3.98
CA ALA A 83 -1.77 -7.66 3.40
C ALA A 83 -2.23 -7.11 2.03
N PRO A 84 -2.81 -7.94 1.15
CA PRO A 84 -3.22 -7.51 -0.18
C PRO A 84 -4.35 -6.46 -0.18
N ASN A 85 -5.16 -6.41 0.88
CA ASN A 85 -6.28 -5.48 1.03
C ASN A 85 -6.74 -5.39 2.50
N THR A 86 -7.64 -4.44 2.79
CA THR A 86 -8.22 -4.21 4.12
C THR A 86 -9.06 -5.38 4.63
N HIS A 87 -9.75 -6.09 3.75
CA HIS A 87 -10.55 -7.26 4.11
C HIS A 87 -9.67 -8.39 4.70
N ASP A 88 -8.49 -8.62 4.14
CA ASP A 88 -7.55 -9.61 4.67
C ASP A 88 -7.04 -9.22 6.07
N PHE A 89 -6.83 -7.93 6.34
CA PHE A 89 -6.47 -7.48 7.69
C PHE A 89 -7.57 -7.78 8.72
N VAL A 90 -8.84 -7.50 8.39
CA VAL A 90 -9.97 -7.82 9.29
C VAL A 90 -10.03 -9.32 9.56
N ARG A 91 -9.89 -10.16 8.52
CA ARG A 91 -9.88 -11.61 8.68
C ARG A 91 -8.73 -12.09 9.57
N ARG A 92 -7.52 -11.55 9.40
CA ARG A 92 -6.35 -11.90 10.22
C ARG A 92 -6.55 -11.50 11.68
N LEU A 93 -7.08 -10.31 11.95
CA LEU A 93 -7.41 -9.85 13.31
C LEU A 93 -8.40 -10.79 13.99
N LEU A 94 -9.47 -11.17 13.30
CA LEU A 94 -10.45 -12.11 13.84
C LEU A 94 -9.87 -13.52 14.05
N SER A 95 -8.95 -13.96 13.18
CA SER A 95 -8.29 -15.27 13.30
C SER A 95 -7.31 -15.37 14.48
N ALA A 96 -6.86 -14.23 15.02
CA ALA A 96 -5.97 -14.18 16.18
C ALA A 96 -6.72 -14.31 17.52
N LEU A 97 -8.05 -14.32 17.51
CA LEU A 97 -8.86 -14.52 18.71
C LEU A 97 -8.79 -15.98 19.18
N PRO A 98 -8.94 -16.25 20.50
CA PRO A 98 -8.91 -17.61 21.02
C PRO A 98 -9.92 -18.54 20.32
N ALA A 99 -9.46 -19.76 20.00
CA ALA A 99 -10.32 -20.78 19.40
C ALA A 99 -11.54 -21.06 20.30
N GLY A 100 -12.73 -21.16 19.68
CA GLY A 100 -13.99 -21.37 20.41
C GLY A 100 -14.63 -20.10 20.99
N MET A 101 -13.94 -18.96 20.97
CA MET A 101 -14.53 -17.69 21.35
C MET A 101 -15.43 -17.16 20.22
N ARG A 102 -16.66 -16.75 20.55
CA ARG A 102 -17.51 -16.01 19.62
C ARG A 102 -17.20 -14.50 19.75
N PRO A 103 -16.66 -13.84 18.70
CA PRO A 103 -16.37 -12.41 18.78
C PRO A 103 -17.65 -11.59 18.93
N ARG A 104 -17.58 -10.55 19.77
CA ARG A 104 -18.61 -9.50 19.85
C ARG A 104 -18.06 -8.27 19.14
N ILE A 105 -18.67 -7.88 18.03
CA ILE A 105 -18.18 -6.82 17.16
C ILE A 105 -19.12 -5.62 17.29
N LEU A 106 -18.56 -4.46 17.66
CA LEU A 106 -19.22 -3.17 17.56
C LEU A 106 -18.75 -2.48 16.28
N THR A 107 -19.68 -1.99 15.47
CA THR A 107 -19.39 -1.34 14.18
C THR A 107 -20.36 -0.18 13.95
N SER A 108 -19.99 0.76 13.07
CA SER A 108 -20.87 1.80 12.55
C SER A 108 -21.73 1.25 11.40
N ASP A 109 -22.76 1.99 11.00
CA ASP A 109 -23.62 1.64 9.86
C ASP A 109 -23.02 2.03 8.49
N SER A 110 -21.89 2.74 8.47
CA SER A 110 -21.18 3.19 7.26
C SER A 110 -19.74 3.66 7.56
N GLU A 111 -18.98 3.94 6.49
CA GLU A 111 -17.73 4.72 6.49
C GLU A 111 -18.01 6.23 6.65
#